data_AF-A0A523BK87-F1
#
_entry.id   AF-A0A523BK87-F1
#
_cell.length_a   1.000
_cell.length_b   1.000
_cell.length_c   1.000
_cell.angle_alpha   90.00
_cell.angle_beta   90.00
_cell.angle_gamma   90.00
#
_symmetry.space_group_name_H-M   'P 1'
#
loop_
_entity.id
_entity.type
_entity.pdbx_description
1 polymer ?
#
loop_
_entity_poly.entity_id
_entity_poly.type
_entity_poly.pdbx_seq_one_letter_code
_entity_poly.pdbx_strand_id
1 'polypeptide(L)' 'MDWRGIIKNLAHVAFGFLSSMSVIISPVLTAVSFLIFLLYELDQEWKLGDTAYEELSQFGLGLSIGIILLLLFRIVGIQL' A
#
# COMPACT_ATOMS: atom_id res chain seq x y z
N MET A 1 16.34 14.80 -2.74
CA MET A 1 15.52 13.67 -3.23
C MET A 1 15.30 13.91 -4.72
N ASP A 2 15.63 12.96 -5.58
CA ASP A 2 15.37 13.10 -7.01
C ASP A 2 13.88 12.87 -7.32
N TRP A 3 13.46 13.24 -8.52
CA TRP A 3 12.05 13.10 -8.93
C TRP A 3 11.60 11.64 -9.06
N ARG A 4 12.53 10.70 -9.29
CA ARG A 4 12.23 9.26 -9.42
C ARG A 4 11.86 8.67 -8.05
N GLY A 5 12.61 9.04 -7.01
CA GLY A 5 12.33 8.64 -5.63
C GLY A 5 10.99 9.18 -5.13
N ILE A 6 10.62 10.42 -5.50
CA ILE A 6 9.29 10.97 -5.20
C ILE A 6 8.20 10.12 -5.85
N ILE A 7 8.33 9.80 -7.14
CA ILE A 7 7.35 8.98 -7.86
C ILE A 7 7.26 7.57 -7.28
N LYS A 8 8.39 6.93 -6.97
CA LYS A 8 8.44 5.61 -6.33
C LYS A 8 7.66 5.61 -5.01
N ASN A 9 7.95 6.56 -4.13
CA ASN A 9 7.28 6.67 -2.83
C ASN A 9 5.77 6.91 -3.00
N LEU A 10 5.37 7.81 -3.91
CA LEU A 10 3.96 8.05 -4.19
C LEU A 10 3.26 6.81 -4.75
N ALA A 11 3.94 6.02 -5.58
CA ALA A 11 3.40 4.77 -6.11
C ALA A 11 3.19 3.73 -4.99
N HIS A 12 4.12 3.62 -4.03
CA HIS A 12 3.99 2.69 -2.90
C HIS A 12 2.83 3.08 -1.99
N VAL A 13 2.69 4.38 -1.68
CA VAL A 13 1.53 4.92 -0.95
C VAL A 13 0.23 4.65 -1.72
N ALA A 14 0.19 4.92 -3.02
CA ALA A 14 -0.99 4.68 -3.84
C ALA A 14 -1.36 3.18 -3.88
N PHE A 15 -0.38 2.29 -3.98
CA PHE A 15 -0.60 0.85 -3.99
C PHE A 15 -1.11 0.34 -2.65
N GLY A 16 -0.58 0.82 -1.53
CA GLY A 16 -1.10 0.54 -0.19
C GLY A 16 -2.56 0.99 -0.03
N PHE A 17 -2.88 2.20 -0.50
CA PHE A 17 -4.25 2.72 -0.49
C PHE A 17 -5.19 1.82 -1.30
N LEU A 18 -4.85 1.51 -2.55
CA LEU A 18 -5.66 0.63 -3.41
C LEU A 18 -5.80 -0.79 -2.83
N SER A 19 -4.74 -1.33 -2.22
CA SER A 19 -4.78 -2.61 -1.52
C SER A 19 -5.85 -2.62 -0.43
N SER A 20 -5.93 -1.56 0.39
CA SER A 20 -6.99 -1.46 1.41
C SER A 20 -8.39 -1.32 0.79
N MET A 21 -8.56 -0.53 -0.29
CA MET A 21 -9.86 -0.38 -0.97
C MET A 21 -10.35 -1.69 -1.60
N SER A 22 -9.44 -2.57 -2.01
CA SER A 22 -9.80 -3.85 -2.63
C SER A 22 -10.62 -4.76 -1.71
N VAL A 23 -10.63 -4.51 -0.40
CA VAL A 23 -11.48 -5.21 0.58
C VAL A 23 -12.97 -5.09 0.25
N ILE A 24 -13.39 -4.00 -0.41
CA ILE A 24 -14.78 -3.77 -0.86
C ILE A 24 -15.19 -4.83 -1.91
N ILE A 25 -14.23 -5.29 -2.71
CA ILE A 25 -14.44 -6.33 -3.73
C ILE A 25 -14.27 -7.72 -3.10
N SER A 26 -13.14 -7.95 -2.42
CA SER A 26 -12.86 -9.19 -1.70
C SER A 26 -11.71 -8.98 -0.71
N PRO A 27 -11.84 -9.41 0.55
CA PRO A 27 -10.77 -9.30 1.54
C PRO A 27 -9.51 -10.09 1.16
N VAL A 28 -9.64 -11.10 0.29
CA VAL A 28 -8.49 -11.85 -0.23
C VAL A 28 -7.59 -10.96 -1.09
N LEU A 29 -8.16 -9.99 -1.82
CA LEU A 29 -7.38 -9.10 -2.69
C LEU A 29 -6.45 -8.17 -1.90
N THR A 30 -6.86 -7.72 -0.71
CA THR A 30 -5.98 -6.94 0.17
C THR A 30 -4.76 -7.76 0.61
N ALA A 31 -4.98 -9.01 1.02
CA ALA A 31 -3.89 -9.90 1.43
C ALA A 31 -2.95 -10.24 0.26
N VAL A 32 -3.51 -10.59 -0.91
CA VAL A 32 -2.73 -10.89 -2.11
C VAL A 32 -1.93 -9.67 -2.58
N SER A 33 -2.53 -8.48 -2.57
CA SER A 33 -1.84 -7.24 -2.98
C SER A 33 -0.66 -6.92 -2.06
N PHE A 34 -0.83 -7.08 -0.74
CA PHE A 34 0.27 -6.95 0.21
C PHE A 34 1.38 -7.97 -0.06
N LEU A 35 1.05 -9.25 -0.30
CA LEU A 35 2.04 -10.28 -0.59
C LEU A 35 2.81 -10.01 -1.88
N ILE A 36 2.12 -9.56 -2.94
CA ILE A 36 2.78 -9.16 -4.20
C ILE A 36 3.78 -8.04 -3.95
N PHE A 37 3.38 -7.00 -3.21
CA PHE A 37 4.27 -5.88 -2.88
C PHE A 37 5.46 -6.33 -2.04
N LEU A 38 5.23 -7.10 -0.98
CA LEU A 38 6.27 -7.63 -0.11
C LEU A 38 7.30 -8.44 -0.89
N LEU A 39 6.84 -9.36 -1.75
CA LEU A 39 7.74 -10.19 -2.56
C LEU A 39 8.52 -9.35 -3.57
N TYR A 40 7.90 -8.34 -4.16
CA TYR A 40 8.57 -7.40 -5.07
C TYR A 40 9.69 -6.63 -4.36
N GLU A 41 9.43 -6.02 -3.20
CA GLU A 41 10.45 -5.24 -2.50
C GLU A 41 11.57 -6.11 -1.93
N LEU A 42 11.25 -7.33 -1.44
CA LEU A 42 12.29 -8.27 -1.01
C LEU A 42 13.19 -8.73 -2.17
N ASP A 43 12.62 -8.89 -3.37
CA ASP A 43 13.39 -9.22 -4.57
C ASP A 43 14.29 -8.04 -5.02
N GLN A 44 13.79 -6.80 -4.93
CA GLN A 44 14.58 -5.60 -5.19
C GLN A 44 15.72 -5.42 -4.19
N GLU A 45 15.44 -5.57 -2.89
CA GLU A 45 16.44 -5.53 -1.82
C GLU A 45 17.55 -6.55 -2.07
N TRP A 46 17.18 -7.79 -2.40
CA TRP A 46 18.15 -8.85 -2.67
C TRP A 46 19.05 -8.55 -3.88
N LYS A 47 18.50 -7.94 -4.93
CA LYS A 47 19.22 -7.70 -6.19
C LYS A 47 20.00 -6.40 -6.21
N LEU A 48 19.48 -5.35 -5.58
CA LEU A 48 19.98 -3.98 -5.69
C LEU A 48 20.49 -3.41 -4.36
N GLY A 49 20.22 -4.07 -3.22
CA GLY A 49 20.52 -3.54 -1.89
C GLY A 49 19.81 -2.22 -1.63
N ASP A 50 18.54 -2.13 -2.00
CA ASP A 50 17.71 -0.92 -1.87
C ASP A 50 17.26 -0.70 -0.40
N THR A 51 16.14 -0.01 -0.18
CA THR A 51 15.61 0.30 1.17
C THR A 51 14.22 -0.30 1.37
N ALA A 52 14.12 -1.63 1.35
CA ALA A 52 12.81 -2.31 1.43
C ALA A 52 12.01 -1.94 2.69
N TYR A 53 12.67 -1.70 3.82
CA TYR A 53 11.98 -1.29 5.05
C TYR A 53 11.26 0.05 4.88
N GLU A 54 11.95 1.08 4.37
CA GLU A 54 11.36 2.38 4.08
C GLU A 54 10.21 2.24 3.06
N GLU A 55 10.34 1.40 2.04
CA GLU A 55 9.32 1.20 1.02
C GLU A 55 8.06 0.52 1.57
N LEU A 56 8.24 -0.50 2.41
CA LEU A 56 7.14 -1.11 3.17
C LEU A 56 6.45 -0.08 4.07
N SER A 57 7.18 0.86 4.66
CA SER A 57 6.59 1.92 5.47
C SER A 57 5.70 2.85 4.65
N GLN A 58 6.08 3.16 3.40
CA GLN A 58 5.27 3.97 2.48
C GLN A 58 4.01 3.24 2.03
N PHE A 59 4.12 1.94 1.72
CA PHE A 59 2.94 1.10 1.49
C PHE A 59 2.01 1.08 2.71
N GLY A 60 2.57 0.90 3.91
CA GLY A 60 1.82 0.89 5.16
C GLY A 60 1.09 2.21 5.43
N LEU A 61 1.69 3.35 5.07
CA LEU A 61 1.04 4.66 5.15
C LEU A 61 -0.18 4.73 4.23
N GLY A 62 -0.05 4.30 2.98
CA GLY A 62 -1.17 4.20 2.04
C GLY A 62 -2.30 3.29 2.55
N LEU A 63 -1.94 2.10 3.02
CA LEU A 63 -2.87 1.13 3.59
C LEU A 63 -3.63 1.73 4.78
N SER A 64 -2.93 2.44 5.67
CA SER A 64 -3.50 3.10 6.84
C SER A 64 -4.49 4.20 6.46
N ILE A 65 -4.14 5.04 5.47
CA ILE A 65 -5.03 6.10 4.96
C ILE A 65 -6.35 5.49 4.46
N GLY A 66 -6.27 4.40 3.69
CA GLY A 66 -7.48 3.78 3.16
C GLY A 66 -8.30 3.06 4.22
N ILE A 67 -7.68 2.39 5.20
CA ILE A 67 -8.40 1.85 6.36
C ILE A 67 -9.15 2.96 7.12
N ILE A 68 -8.49 4.09 7.40
CA ILE A 68 -9.11 5.24 8.06
C ILE A 68 -10.32 5.73 7.25
N LEU A 69 -10.18 5.85 5.92
CA LEU A 69 -11.28 6.28 5.05
C LEU A 69 -12.48 5.31 5.12
N LEU A 70 -12.24 4.01 5.04
CA LEU A 70 -13.30 2.99 5.15
C LEU A 70 -14.01 3.05 6.52
N LEU A 71 -13.24 3.23 7.61
CA LEU A 71 -13.81 3.39 8.94
C LEU A 71 -14.67 4.65 9.04
N LEU A 72 -14.21 5.77 8.49
CA LEU A 72 -14.98 7.02 8.46
C LEU A 72 -16.29 6.85 7.69
N PHE A 73 -16.26 6.23 6.50
CA PHE A 73 -17.48 5.95 5.74
C PHE A 73 -18.44 5.06 6.51
N ARG A 74 -17.93 4.03 7.19
CA ARG A 74 -18.76 3.16 8.03
C ARG A 74 -19.40 3.91 9.20
N ILE A 75 -18.65 4.81 9.87
CA ILE A 75 -19.15 5.61 11.01
C ILE A 75 -20.20 6.64 10.56
N VAL A 76 -20.01 7.27 9.39
CA VAL A 76 -20.93 8.27 8.83
C VAL A 76 -22.17 7.62 8.18
N GLY A 77 -22.19 6.28 8.06
CA GLY A 77 -23.32 5.54 7.50
C GLY A 77 -23.34 5.50 5.96
N ILE A 78 -22.21 5.82 5.31
CA ILE A 78 -22.05 5.65 3.86
C ILE A 78 -21.76 4.17 3.60
N GLN A 79 -22.63 3.55 2.80
CA GLN A 79 -22.41 2.18 2.31
C GLN A 79 -21.61 2.24 1.01
N LEU A 80 -20.47 1.56 1.00
CA LEU A 80 -19.62 1.35 -0.17
C LEU A 80 -19.89 -0.02 -0.78
#